data_AF-A0A820MA65-F1
#
_entry.id   AF-A0A820MA65-F1
#
_cell.length_a   1.000
_cell.length_b   1.000
_cell.length_c   1.000
_cell.angle_alpha   90.00
_cell.angle_beta   90.00
_cell.angle_gamma   90.00
#
_symmetry.space_group_name_H-M   'P 1'
#
loop_
_entity.id
_entity.type
_entity.pdbx_description
1 polymer ?
#
loop_
_entity_poly.entity_id
_entity_poly.type
_entity_poly.pdbx_seq_one_letter_code
_entity_poly.pdbx_strand_id
1 'polypeptide(L)'
;MFAYYTFLSLFALASAAKPWEEETREQWWFDRHNSFLQQTQSNPNGIRVVFLGDSITEGWLHVARSIWDQYYASRGAVNYGIGGDRTQHILWRIRNGELTGLNPKLVVLKI
;
A
#
# COMPACT_ATOMS: atom_id res chain seq x y z
N MET A 1 -15.40 -29.64 53.26
CA MET A 1 -14.11 -28.94 53.17
C MET A 1 -14.14 -28.11 51.90
N PHE A 2 -14.26 -26.78 52.04
CA PHE A 2 -14.36 -25.80 50.95
C PHE A 2 -13.02 -25.62 50.24
N ALA A 3 -13.02 -25.30 48.93
CA ALA A 3 -12.33 -24.11 48.36
C ALA A 3 -12.08 -24.17 46.84
N TYR A 4 -12.78 -23.27 46.12
CA TYR A 4 -12.35 -22.39 45.02
C TYR A 4 -11.67 -22.97 43.76
N TYR A 5 -12.47 -23.09 42.69
CA TYR A 5 -12.00 -22.89 41.32
C TYR A 5 -12.31 -21.45 40.90
N THR A 6 -11.33 -20.56 40.98
CA THR A 6 -11.40 -19.25 40.31
C THR A 6 -11.02 -19.46 38.85
N PHE A 7 -12.03 -19.52 37.98
CA PHE A 7 -11.82 -19.29 36.55
C PHE A 7 -11.40 -17.84 36.35
N LEU A 8 -10.14 -17.60 35.99
CA LEU A 8 -9.74 -16.33 35.38
C LEU A 8 -10.46 -16.25 34.03
N SER A 9 -11.52 -15.46 33.96
CA SER A 9 -12.07 -14.99 32.69
C SER A 9 -11.03 -14.09 32.05
N LEU A 10 -10.29 -14.66 31.10
CA LEU A 10 -9.49 -13.91 30.14
C LEU A 10 -10.48 -13.09 29.29
N PHE A 11 -10.79 -11.87 29.73
CA PHE A 11 -11.32 -10.87 28.81
C PHE A 11 -10.19 -10.56 27.84
N ALA A 12 -10.11 -11.32 26.75
CA ALA A 12 -9.51 -10.83 25.54
C ALA A 12 -10.30 -9.57 25.19
N LEU A 13 -9.76 -8.40 25.53
CA LEU A 13 -10.10 -7.16 24.88
C LEU A 13 -9.81 -7.40 23.40
N ALA A 14 -10.84 -7.82 22.66
CA ALA A 14 -10.86 -7.62 21.24
C ALA A 14 -10.77 -6.10 21.07
N SER A 15 -9.55 -5.58 20.95
CA SER A 15 -9.33 -4.32 20.26
C SER A 15 -10.03 -4.55 18.92
N ALA A 16 -11.17 -3.91 18.72
CA ALA A 16 -11.83 -3.94 17.43
C ALA A 16 -10.82 -3.33 16.47
N ALA A 17 -10.06 -4.18 15.77
CA ALA A 17 -9.04 -3.75 14.83
C ALA A 17 -9.75 -2.76 13.90
N LYS A 18 -9.36 -1.49 13.97
CA LYS A 18 -9.95 -0.46 13.11
C LYS A 18 -9.27 -0.64 11.77
N PRO A 19 -9.94 -1.18 10.73
CA PRO A 19 -9.29 -1.48 9.45
C PRO A 19 -8.79 -0.23 8.70
N TRP A 20 -9.03 0.96 9.26
CA TRP A 20 -8.58 2.25 8.77
C TRP A 20 -7.42 2.85 9.57
N GLU A 21 -7.00 2.24 10.68
CA GLU A 21 -5.75 2.64 11.35
C GLU A 21 -4.57 2.13 10.55
N GLU A 22 -3.55 2.96 10.40
CA GLU A 22 -2.36 2.62 9.63
C GLU A 22 -1.60 1.44 10.23
N GLU A 23 -1.04 0.61 9.36
CA GLU A 23 -0.26 -0.57 9.73
C GLU A 23 0.99 -0.63 8.85
N THR A 24 2.09 -1.11 9.43
CA THR A 24 3.36 -1.34 8.75
C THR A 24 3.61 -2.84 8.56
N ARG A 25 4.59 -3.19 7.72
CA ARG A 25 4.93 -4.59 7.40
C ARG A 25 6.43 -4.85 7.54
N GLU A 26 6.89 -6.01 7.10
CA GLU A 26 8.28 -6.42 7.20
C GLU A 26 9.20 -5.61 6.25
N GLN A 27 10.51 -5.75 6.43
CA GLN A 27 11.52 -4.91 5.74
C GLN A 27 11.34 -4.82 4.22
N TRP A 28 11.05 -5.95 3.55
CA TRP A 28 10.87 -5.98 2.10
C TRP A 28 9.77 -5.01 1.62
N TRP A 29 8.74 -4.77 2.45
CA TRP A 29 7.65 -3.85 2.14
C TRP A 29 8.13 -2.40 2.21
N PHE A 30 8.95 -2.08 3.22
CA PHE A 30 9.63 -0.78 3.31
C PHE A 30 10.58 -0.56 2.14
N ASP A 31 11.28 -1.59 1.68
CA ASP A 31 12.17 -1.48 0.52
C ASP A 31 11.38 -1.12 -0.76
N ARG A 32 10.18 -1.71 -0.93
CA ARG A 32 9.26 -1.34 -2.01
C ARG A 32 8.76 0.10 -1.87
N HIS A 33 8.28 0.49 -0.69
CA HIS A 33 7.88 1.87 -0.39
C HIS A 33 9.00 2.88 -0.71
N ASN A 34 10.22 2.60 -0.24
CA ASN A 34 11.39 3.45 -0.48
C ASN A 34 11.73 3.57 -1.96
N SER A 35 11.55 2.50 -2.75
CA SER A 35 11.74 2.55 -4.20
C SER A 35 10.74 3.50 -4.88
N PHE A 36 9.49 3.55 -4.39
CA PHE A 36 8.48 4.48 -4.89
C PHE A 36 8.76 5.93 -4.46
N LEU A 37 9.25 6.15 -3.23
CA LEU A 37 9.71 7.48 -2.81
C LEU A 37 10.83 8.01 -3.71
N GLN A 38 11.83 7.18 -4.02
CA GLN A 38 12.91 7.55 -4.93
C GLN A 38 12.39 7.85 -6.34
N GLN A 39 11.44 7.06 -6.84
CA GLN A 39 10.80 7.31 -8.14
C GLN A 39 10.02 8.63 -8.16
N THR A 40 9.25 8.92 -7.11
CA THR A 40 8.52 10.18 -6.93
C THR A 40 9.47 11.38 -6.89
N GLN A 41 10.56 11.28 -6.13
CA GLN A 41 11.52 12.38 -5.97
C GLN A 41 12.36 12.63 -7.23
N SER A 42 12.70 11.57 -7.99
CA SER A 42 13.51 11.69 -9.20
C SER A 42 12.76 12.22 -10.41
N ASN A 43 11.42 12.10 -10.45
CA ASN A 43 10.61 12.54 -11.58
C ASN A 43 9.24 13.14 -11.20
N PRO A 44 9.19 14.16 -10.33
CA PRO A 44 7.91 14.65 -9.79
C PRO A 44 6.97 15.25 -10.86
N ASN A 45 7.54 15.83 -11.93
CA ASN A 45 6.78 16.45 -13.01
C ASN A 45 6.40 15.48 -14.14
N GLY A 46 7.09 14.34 -14.26
CA GLY A 46 6.82 13.33 -15.28
C GLY A 46 5.76 12.31 -14.88
N ILE A 47 5.45 12.20 -13.59
CA ILE A 47 4.40 11.31 -13.09
C ILE A 47 3.04 11.98 -13.24
N ARG A 48 2.23 11.41 -14.13
CA ARG A 48 0.93 11.95 -14.54
C ARG A 48 -0.22 11.02 -14.18
N VAL A 49 0.06 9.72 -14.06
CA VAL A 49 -0.89 8.70 -13.62
C VAL A 49 -0.22 7.84 -12.57
N VAL A 50 -0.89 7.62 -11.44
CA VAL A 50 -0.40 6.72 -10.38
C VAL A 50 -1.38 5.56 -10.25
N PHE A 51 -0.91 4.34 -10.50
CA PHE A 51 -1.63 3.14 -10.09
C PHE A 51 -1.16 2.79 -8.68
N LEU A 52 -2.07 2.82 -7.72
CA LEU A 52 -1.78 2.59 -6.30
C LEU A 52 -2.61 1.41 -5.82
N GLY A 53 -1.97 0.42 -5.21
CA GLY A 53 -2.74 -0.77 -4.85
C GLY A 53 -2.00 -1.96 -4.27
N ASP A 54 -2.70 -3.08 -4.30
CA ASP A 54 -2.29 -4.41 -3.85
C ASP A 54 -1.57 -5.22 -4.95
N SER A 55 -1.60 -6.55 -4.82
CA SER A 55 -1.02 -7.51 -5.76
C SER A 55 -1.62 -7.44 -7.16
N ILE A 56 -2.89 -7.04 -7.32
CA ILE A 56 -3.51 -6.89 -8.65
C ILE A 56 -2.88 -5.69 -9.35
N THR A 57 -2.62 -4.62 -8.60
CA THR A 57 -1.92 -3.45 -9.13
C THR A 57 -0.48 -3.81 -9.50
N GLU A 58 0.28 -4.43 -8.58
CA GLU A 58 1.66 -4.85 -8.84
C GLU A 58 1.76 -5.79 -10.06
N GLY A 59 0.79 -6.70 -10.21
CA GLY A 59 0.72 -7.69 -11.28
C GLY A 59 0.73 -7.12 -12.69
N TRP A 60 0.35 -5.86 -12.91
CA TRP A 60 0.43 -5.22 -14.23
C TRP A 60 1.85 -5.17 -14.79
N LEU A 61 2.87 -5.06 -13.93
CA LEU A 61 4.27 -5.04 -14.36
C LEU A 61 4.86 -6.43 -14.61
N HIS A 62 4.17 -7.49 -14.18
CA HIS A 62 4.65 -8.87 -14.25
C HIS A 62 3.86 -9.70 -15.27
N VAL A 63 2.54 -9.78 -15.10
CA VAL A 63 1.65 -10.64 -15.90
C VAL A 63 1.18 -9.92 -17.17
N ALA A 64 0.91 -8.63 -17.08
CA ALA A 64 0.32 -7.83 -18.16
C ALA A 64 1.26 -6.74 -18.70
N ARG A 65 2.58 -6.98 -18.66
CA ARG A 65 3.58 -5.95 -18.98
C ARG A 65 3.44 -5.38 -20.40
N SER A 66 3.14 -6.22 -21.39
CA SER A 66 2.92 -5.78 -22.77
C SER A 66 1.76 -4.80 -22.89
N ILE A 67 0.67 -5.05 -22.16
CA ILE A 67 -0.49 -4.15 -22.10
C ILE A 67 -0.11 -2.86 -21.37
N TRP A 68 0.64 -2.95 -20.27
CA TRP A 68 1.14 -1.77 -19.57
C TRP A 68 1.96 -0.86 -20.49
N ASP A 69 2.87 -1.43 -21.26
CA ASP A 69 3.73 -0.70 -22.19
C ASP A 69 2.96 -0.04 -23.32
N GLN A 70 2.00 -0.78 -23.88
CA GLN A 70 1.17 -0.30 -24.97
C GLN A 70 0.27 0.86 -24.55
N TYR A 71 -0.34 0.78 -23.36
CA TYR A 71 -1.44 1.68 -23.00
C TYR A 71 -1.10 2.72 -21.93
N TYR A 72 -0.15 2.46 -21.02
CA TYR A 72 0.05 3.28 -19.83
C TYR A 72 1.45 3.88 -19.73
N ALA A 73 2.52 3.15 -20.07
CA ALA A 73 3.90 3.59 -19.84
C ALA A 73 4.21 4.97 -20.46
N SER A 74 3.78 5.20 -21.71
CA SER A 74 4.02 6.47 -22.42
C SER A 74 3.21 7.65 -21.88
N ARG A 75 2.25 7.42 -20.97
CA ARG A 75 1.41 8.46 -20.38
C ARG A 75 2.00 9.07 -19.12
N GLY A 76 3.23 8.72 -18.76
CA GLY A 76 3.80 9.07 -17.45
C GLY A 76 3.13 8.31 -16.32
N ALA A 77 2.75 7.05 -16.57
CA ALA A 77 2.15 6.18 -15.56
C ALA A 77 3.22 5.48 -14.72
N VAL A 78 2.99 5.45 -13.41
CA VAL A 78 3.77 4.66 -12.45
C VAL A 78 2.87 3.64 -11.74
N ASN A 79 3.48 2.55 -11.29
CA ASN A 79 2.80 1.47 -10.60
C ASN A 79 3.39 1.33 -9.18
N TYR A 80 2.63 1.78 -8.20
CA TYR A 80 2.93 1.74 -6.77
C TYR A 80 2.12 0.64 -6.08
N GLY A 81 2.00 -0.52 -6.76
CA GLY A 81 1.40 -1.74 -6.22
C GLY A 81 2.38 -2.49 -5.31
N ILE A 82 1.90 -2.96 -4.15
CA ILE A 82 2.65 -3.88 -3.29
C ILE A 82 1.76 -5.05 -2.90
N GLY A 83 2.20 -6.27 -3.20
CA GLY A 83 1.47 -7.49 -2.90
C GLY A 83 1.09 -7.62 -1.41
N GLY A 84 -0.18 -7.90 -1.16
CA GLY A 84 -0.72 -8.07 0.19
C GLY A 84 -1.03 -6.77 0.92
N ASP A 85 -0.89 -5.61 0.26
CA ASP A 85 -1.41 -4.36 0.80
C ASP A 85 -2.92 -4.44 1.03
N ARG A 86 -3.33 -3.68 2.04
CA ARG A 86 -4.71 -3.48 2.46
C ARG A 86 -4.89 -1.97 2.60
N THR A 87 -6.13 -1.54 2.85
CA THR A 87 -6.46 -0.12 3.01
C THR A 87 -5.53 0.61 3.99
N GLN A 88 -5.21 0.00 5.13
CA GLN A 88 -4.33 0.59 6.13
C GLN A 88 -2.88 0.78 5.67
N HIS A 89 -2.36 -0.16 4.89
CA HIS A 89 -0.99 -0.11 4.36
C HIS A 89 -0.88 1.04 3.35
N ILE A 90 -1.86 1.16 2.46
CA ILE A 90 -1.90 2.24 1.48
C ILE A 90 -2.07 3.60 2.17
N LEU A 91 -2.92 3.68 3.20
CA LEU A 91 -3.08 4.91 3.97
C LEU A 91 -1.73 5.35 4.58
N TRP A 92 -1.01 4.43 5.22
CA TRP A 92 0.33 4.70 5.75
C TRP A 92 1.27 5.19 4.64
N ARG A 93 1.33 4.50 3.50
CA ARG A 93 2.23 4.86 2.38
C ARG A 93 1.96 6.26 1.82
N ILE A 94 0.69 6.65 1.67
CA ILE A 94 0.30 7.99 1.25
C ILE A 94 0.79 9.02 2.28
N ARG A 95 0.52 8.80 3.58
CA ARG A 95 0.95 9.73 4.64
C ARG A 95 2.46 9.81 4.80
N ASN A 96 3.18 8.77 4.40
CA ASN A 96 4.65 8.69 4.42
C ASN A 96 5.29 9.07 3.07
N GLY A 97 4.52 9.68 2.17
CA GLY A 97 5.08 10.56 1.15
C GLY A 97 5.19 10.02 -0.25
N GLU A 98 4.63 8.85 -0.56
CA GLU A 98 4.65 8.31 -1.94
C GLU A 98 4.04 9.26 -2.98
N LEU A 99 3.12 10.12 -2.56
CA LEU A 99 2.46 11.10 -3.42
C LEU A 99 2.89 12.56 -3.14
N THR A 100 3.83 12.78 -2.21
CA THR A 100 4.24 14.13 -1.81
C THR A 100 4.92 14.86 -2.96
N GLY A 101 4.47 16.09 -3.23
CA GLY A 101 5.02 16.94 -4.29
C GLY A 101 4.59 16.53 -5.71
N LEU A 102 3.79 15.48 -5.86
CA LEU A 102 3.21 15.11 -7.15
C LEU A 102 1.95 15.95 -7.45
N ASN A 103 1.71 16.17 -8.73
CA ASN A 103 0.45 16.71 -9.24
C ASN A 103 -0.10 15.79 -10.34
N PRO A 104 -0.49 14.54 -9.99
CA PRO A 104 -0.95 13.57 -10.97
C PRO A 104 -2.31 14.00 -11.52
N LYS A 105 -2.57 13.72 -12.80
CA LYS A 105 -3.88 13.93 -13.42
C LYS A 105 -4.88 12.85 -13.04
N LEU A 106 -4.39 11.66 -12.67
CA LEU A 106 -5.22 10.51 -12.33
C LEU A 106 -4.51 9.63 -11.30
N VAL A 107 -5.26 9.17 -10.31
CA VAL A 107 -4.87 8.06 -9.44
C VAL A 107 -5.86 6.92 -9.65
N VAL A 108 -5.34 5.74 -9.97
CA VAL A 108 -6.11 4.49 -10.04
C VAL A 108 -5.85 3.75 -8.74
N LEU A 109 -6.90 3.52 -7.94
CA LEU A 109 -6.80 2.84 -6.66
C LEU A 109 -7.41 1.44 -6.75
N LYS A 110 -6.64 0.40 -6.42
CA LYS A 110 -7.17 -0.97 -6.27
C LYS A 110 -6.54 -1.71 -5.09
N ILE A 111 -7.38 -2.02 -4.10
CA ILE A 111 -7.16 -2.83 -2.88
C ILE A 111 -8.18 -3.95 -2.86
#